data_AF-A0A3Q7G566-F1
#
_entry.id   AF-A0A3Q7G566-F1
#
_cell.length_a   1.000
_cell.length_b   1.000
_cell.length_c   1.000
_cell.angle_alpha   90.00
_cell.angle_beta   90.00
_cell.angle_gamma   90.00
#
_symmetry.space_group_name_H-M   'P 1'
#
loop_
_entity.id
_entity.type
_entity.pdbx_description
1 polymer ?
#
loop_
_entity_poly.entity_id
_entity_poly.type
_entity_poly.pdbx_seq_one_letter_code
_entity_poly.pdbx_strand_id
1 'polypeptide(L)'
;MEQQQISLDHQQVEEKEFDYSKRSQWLRAAVLGANDGLVSTASLIMGISAVKKDIKVVILTVFAGLVAGACSMAIGEFVSVYSQLDIEIAQMKRDNKRRNKIQGDHEDEEEKNVLPNPAQAAAASALAFSVGAIVPLLAASFIRDYKVRIGAVVAAVTIALMVFA
;
A
#
# COMPACT_ATOMS: atom_id res chain seq x y z
N MET A 1 26.38 4.38 55.49
CA MET A 1 25.88 5.58 54.77
C MET A 1 25.99 5.33 53.27
N GLU A 2 25.55 4.21 52.68
CA GLU A 2 24.16 3.74 52.48
C GLU A 2 23.16 4.73 51.85
N GLN A 3 23.58 5.96 51.52
CA GLN A 3 22.74 6.93 50.79
C GLN A 3 23.34 7.40 49.45
N GLN A 4 24.37 6.71 48.96
CA GLN A 4 24.94 6.94 47.64
C GLN A 4 24.75 5.73 46.71
N GLN A 5 23.62 5.04 46.89
CA GLN A 5 23.26 3.80 46.19
C GLN A 5 21.82 3.84 45.62
N ILE A 6 21.22 5.03 45.46
CA ILE A 6 19.89 5.18 44.84
C ILE A 6 19.92 6.34 43.85
N SER A 7 20.82 6.28 42.89
CA SER A 7 20.81 7.16 41.71
C SER A 7 21.64 6.43 40.66
N LEU A 8 21.08 6.21 39.47
CA LEU A 8 21.66 5.47 38.34
C LEU A 8 21.29 3.97 38.24
N ASP A 9 20.05 3.62 38.57
CA ASP A 9 19.45 2.37 38.07
C ASP A 9 18.05 2.59 37.48
N HIS A 10 17.81 3.77 36.87
CA HIS A 10 16.81 3.84 35.82
C HIS A 10 17.45 3.36 34.53
N GLN A 11 17.60 2.05 34.47
CA GLN A 11 17.62 1.28 33.24
C GLN A 11 16.31 1.61 32.50
N GLN A 12 16.34 2.69 31.70
CA GLN A 12 15.36 2.88 30.64
C GLN A 12 15.54 1.68 29.72
N VAL A 13 14.68 0.68 29.91
CA VAL A 13 14.32 -0.25 28.85
C VAL A 13 13.83 0.66 27.74
N GLU A 14 14.70 0.89 26.77
CA GLU A 14 14.37 1.53 25.50
C GLU A 14 13.31 0.62 24.87
N GLU A 15 12.05 0.91 25.22
CA GLU A 15 10.89 0.24 24.66
C GLU A 15 10.96 0.58 23.18
N LYS A 16 11.42 -0.40 22.41
CA LYS A 16 11.53 -0.33 20.96
C LYS A 16 10.11 -0.20 20.45
N GLU A 17 9.60 1.03 20.43
CA GLU A 17 8.27 1.40 19.97
C GLU A 17 8.18 0.91 18.52
N PHE A 18 7.65 -0.29 18.36
CA PHE A 18 7.54 -0.94 17.06
C PHE A 18 6.61 -0.04 16.24
N ASP A 19 7.12 0.50 15.14
CA ASP A 19 6.42 1.46 14.28
C ASP A 19 5.20 0.80 13.59
N TYR A 20 4.10 0.65 14.32
CA TYR A 20 2.84 0.06 13.85
C TYR A 20 2.15 0.96 12.82
N SER A 21 2.31 2.28 12.93
CA SER A 21 1.67 3.29 12.08
C SER A 21 2.21 3.27 10.64
N LYS A 22 3.55 3.29 10.45
CA LYS A 22 4.10 3.15 9.10
C LYS A 22 3.80 1.79 8.51
N ARG A 23 3.86 0.72 9.33
CA ARG A 23 3.54 -0.64 8.87
C ARG A 23 2.12 -0.80 8.37
N SER A 24 1.16 -0.19 9.06
CA SER A 24 -0.24 -0.19 8.64
C SER A 24 -0.44 0.52 7.29
N GLN A 25 0.21 1.67 7.09
CA GLN A 25 0.03 2.48 5.87
C GLN A 25 0.56 1.81 4.61
N TRP A 26 1.78 1.26 4.63
CA TRP A 26 2.30 0.57 3.45
C TRP A 26 1.62 -0.78 3.22
N LEU A 27 1.17 -1.46 4.29
CA LEU A 27 0.41 -2.70 4.16
C LEU A 27 -0.95 -2.46 3.51
N ARG A 28 -1.69 -1.42 3.92
CA ARG A 28 -2.95 -1.00 3.26
C ARG A 28 -2.71 -0.74 1.78
N ALA A 29 -1.68 0.07 1.47
CA ALA A 29 -1.33 0.41 0.10
C ALA A 29 -1.00 -0.84 -0.74
N ALA A 30 -0.26 -1.79 -0.15
CA ALA A 30 0.07 -3.07 -0.79
C ALA A 30 -1.17 -3.95 -1.04
N VAL A 31 -2.04 -4.14 -0.05
CA VAL A 31 -3.26 -4.97 -0.20
C VAL A 31 -4.19 -4.38 -1.28
N LEU A 32 -4.41 -3.06 -1.23
CA LEU A 32 -5.20 -2.37 -2.26
C LEU A 32 -4.56 -2.50 -3.64
N GLY A 33 -3.24 -2.32 -3.73
CA GLY A 33 -2.49 -2.51 -4.96
C GLY A 33 -2.66 -3.91 -5.53
N ALA A 34 -2.43 -4.95 -4.73
CA ALA A 34 -2.56 -6.35 -5.16
C ALA A 34 -3.98 -6.69 -5.64
N ASN A 35 -5.00 -6.27 -4.90
CA ASN A 35 -6.39 -6.52 -5.27
C ASN A 35 -6.74 -5.81 -6.59
N ASP A 36 -6.35 -4.54 -6.72
CA ASP A 36 -6.60 -3.78 -7.95
C ASP A 36 -5.84 -4.38 -9.14
N GLY A 37 -4.58 -4.78 -8.94
CA GLY A 37 -3.78 -5.45 -9.96
C GLY A 37 -4.39 -6.77 -10.44
N LEU A 38 -4.92 -7.58 -9.52
CA LEU A 38 -5.60 -8.83 -9.85
C LEU A 38 -6.89 -8.59 -10.65
N VAL A 39 -7.78 -7.75 -10.13
CA VAL A 39 -9.13 -7.53 -10.70
C VAL A 39 -9.05 -6.74 -12.01
N SER A 40 -8.23 -5.69 -12.07
CA SER A 40 -8.09 -4.85 -13.26
C SER A 40 -7.48 -5.64 -14.42
N THR A 41 -6.40 -6.40 -14.17
CA THR A 41 -5.72 -7.21 -15.20
C THR A 41 -6.64 -8.32 -15.71
N ALA A 42 -7.38 -8.98 -14.82
CA ALA A 42 -8.37 -9.99 -15.21
C ALA A 42 -9.48 -9.39 -16.08
N SER A 43 -10.03 -8.25 -15.67
CA SER A 43 -11.07 -7.53 -16.40
C SER A 43 -10.59 -7.10 -17.79
N LEU A 44 -9.34 -6.65 -17.88
CA LEU A 44 -8.70 -6.25 -19.13
C LEU A 44 -8.51 -7.46 -20.07
N ILE A 45 -8.02 -8.59 -19.54
CA ILE A 45 -7.90 -9.84 -20.29
C ILE A 45 -9.27 -10.29 -20.81
N MET A 46 -10.31 -10.25 -19.98
CA MET A 46 -11.67 -10.65 -20.37
C MET A 46 -12.23 -9.74 -21.48
N GLY A 47 -12.12 -8.42 -21.31
CA GLY A 47 -12.62 -7.45 -22.27
C GLY A 47 -11.91 -7.52 -23.62
N ILE A 48 -10.58 -7.57 -23.62
CA ILE A 48 -9.80 -7.62 -24.87
C ILE A 48 -10.01 -8.96 -25.57
N SER A 49 -10.05 -10.06 -24.81
CA SER A 49 -10.30 -11.40 -25.35
C SER A 49 -11.66 -11.54 -26.03
N ALA A 50 -12.65 -10.74 -25.65
CA ALA A 50 -13.96 -10.72 -26.30
C ALA A 50 -13.90 -10.18 -27.74
N VAL A 51 -12.95 -9.29 -28.03
CA VAL A 51 -12.81 -8.62 -29.34
C VAL A 51 -11.67 -9.23 -30.17
N LYS A 52 -10.56 -9.62 -29.52
CA LYS A 52 -9.37 -10.17 -30.17
C LYS A 52 -9.05 -11.55 -29.61
N LYS A 53 -9.04 -12.54 -30.50
CA LYS A 53 -8.72 -13.94 -30.14
C LYS A 53 -7.20 -14.20 -30.06
N ASP A 54 -6.39 -13.39 -30.75
CA ASP A 54 -4.93 -13.53 -30.77
C ASP A 54 -4.33 -13.24 -29.39
N ILE A 55 -3.70 -14.26 -28.82
CA ILE A 55 -3.05 -14.20 -27.51
C ILE A 55 -1.93 -13.15 -27.46
N LYS A 56 -1.21 -12.92 -28.57
CA LYS A 56 -0.11 -11.94 -28.60
C LYS A 56 -0.64 -10.52 -28.40
N VAL A 57 -1.76 -10.21 -29.05
CA VAL A 57 -2.43 -8.91 -28.94
C VAL A 57 -3.01 -8.72 -27.54
N VAL A 58 -3.58 -9.77 -26.96
CA VAL A 58 -4.09 -9.74 -25.58
C VAL A 58 -2.96 -9.47 -24.59
N ILE A 59 -1.87 -10.24 -24.62
CA ILE A 59 -0.75 -10.08 -23.68
C ILE A 59 -0.10 -8.70 -23.82
N LEU A 60 0.15 -8.23 -25.05
CA LEU A 60 0.79 -6.92 -25.26
C LEU A 60 -0.06 -5.77 -24.71
N THR A 61 -1.37 -5.79 -24.99
CA THR A 61 -2.29 -4.77 -24.50
C THR A 61 -2.44 -4.82 -22.99
N VAL A 62 -2.49 -6.03 -22.42
CA VAL A 62 -2.60 -6.21 -20.97
C VAL A 62 -1.33 -5.76 -20.25
N PHE A 63 -0.15 -6.01 -20.83
CA PHE A 63 1.11 -5.52 -20.30
C PHE A 63 1.18 -4.00 -20.31
N ALA A 64 0.74 -3.35 -21.39
CA ALA A 64 0.63 -1.90 -21.44
C ALA A 64 -0.33 -1.36 -20.36
N GLY A 65 -1.47 -2.04 -20.18
CA GLY A 65 -2.44 -1.72 -19.12
C GLY A 65 -1.88 -1.92 -17.72
N LEU A 66 -1.06 -2.95 -17.49
CA LEU A 66 -0.39 -3.19 -16.22
C LEU A 66 0.56 -2.04 -15.88
N VAL A 67 1.41 -1.63 -16.82
CA VAL A 67 2.36 -0.51 -16.60
C VAL A 67 1.60 0.79 -16.32
N ALA A 68 0.57 1.08 -17.11
CA ALA A 68 -0.27 2.26 -16.91
C ALA A 68 -0.99 2.23 -15.54
N GLY A 69 -1.54 1.07 -15.17
CA GLY A 69 -2.23 0.86 -13.90
C GLY A 69 -1.30 0.99 -12.70
N ALA A 70 -0.11 0.37 -12.74
CA ALA A 70 0.89 0.46 -11.68
C ALA A 70 1.36 1.91 -11.46
N CYS A 71 1.62 2.66 -12.54
CA CYS A 71 1.96 4.08 -12.44
C CYS A 71 0.81 4.91 -11.86
N SER A 72 -0.42 4.68 -12.32
CA SER A 72 -1.60 5.37 -11.80
C SER A 72 -1.80 5.10 -10.30
N MET A 73 -1.59 3.86 -9.87
CA MET A 73 -1.73 3.45 -8.48
C MET A 73 -0.63 4.05 -7.60
N ALA A 74 0.62 4.09 -8.07
CA ALA A 74 1.72 4.76 -7.38
C ALA A 74 1.39 6.25 -7.15
N ILE A 75 0.96 6.95 -8.20
CA ILE A 75 0.66 8.38 -8.13
C ILE A 75 -0.54 8.63 -7.21
N GLY A 76 -1.60 7.83 -7.35
CA GLY A 76 -2.80 7.96 -6.50
C GLY A 76 -2.51 7.77 -5.02
N GLU A 77 -1.72 6.74 -4.68
CA GLU A 77 -1.32 6.48 -3.29
C GLU A 77 -0.35 7.53 -2.75
N PHE A 78 0.58 8.03 -3.57
CA PHE A 78 1.47 9.12 -3.18
C PHE A 78 0.68 10.38 -2.81
N VAL A 79 -0.23 10.81 -3.68
CA VAL A 79 -1.07 12.00 -3.45
C VAL A 79 -1.96 11.79 -2.23
N SER A 80 -2.57 10.61 -2.08
CA SER A 80 -3.43 10.27 -0.93
C SER A 80 -2.69 10.35 0.41
N VAL A 81 -1.49 9.75 0.51
CA VAL A 81 -0.68 9.80 1.75
C VAL A 81 -0.10 11.19 1.99
N TYR A 82 0.29 11.90 0.93
CA TYR A 82 0.76 13.27 1.05
C TYR A 82 -0.33 14.21 1.60
N SER A 83 -1.57 14.07 1.15
CA SER A 83 -2.69 14.84 1.71
C SER A 83 -2.97 14.50 3.18
N GLN A 84 -2.81 13.23 3.59
CA GLN A 84 -2.93 12.84 5.00
C GLN A 84 -1.84 13.51 5.86
N LEU A 85 -0.59 13.50 5.36
CA LEU A 85 0.54 14.16 6.00
C LEU A 85 0.32 15.67 6.17
N ASP A 86 -0.21 16.34 5.13
CA ASP A 86 -0.47 17.79 5.18
C ASP A 86 -1.55 18.14 6.23
N ILE A 87 -2.60 17.33 6.33
CA ILE A 87 -3.64 17.49 7.37
C ILE A 87 -3.04 17.30 8.77
N GLU A 88 -2.20 16.27 8.95
CA GLU A 88 -1.58 15.96 10.23
C GLU A 88 -0.66 17.10 10.70
N ILE A 89 0.20 17.62 9.80
CA ILE A 89 1.07 18.77 10.09
C ILE A 89 0.24 20.02 10.42
N ALA A 90 -0.85 20.26 9.68
CA ALA A 90 -1.73 21.38 9.94
C ALA A 90 -2.44 21.27 11.30
N GLN A 91 -2.80 20.06 11.72
CA GLN A 91 -3.36 19.79 13.05
C GLN A 91 -2.30 20.00 14.14
N MET A 92 -1.10 19.42 14.00
CA MET A 92 0.01 19.63 14.95
C MET A 92 0.33 21.12 15.15
N LYS A 93 0.37 21.91 14.08
CA LYS A 93 0.63 23.36 14.17
C LYS A 93 -0.48 24.12 14.91
N ARG A 94 -1.74 23.69 14.77
CA ARG A 94 -2.88 24.27 15.50
C ARG A 94 -2.84 23.89 16.97
N ASP A 95 -2.51 22.64 17.27
CA ASP A 95 -2.45 22.14 18.64
C ASP A 95 -1.27 22.73 19.39
N ASN A 96 -0.09 22.83 18.76
CA ASN A 96 1.07 23.53 19.32
C ASN A 96 0.76 25.01 19.60
N LYS A 97 0.08 25.70 18.67
CA LYS A 97 -0.36 27.10 18.90
C LYS A 97 -1.40 27.23 20.02
N ARG A 98 -2.26 26.23 20.24
CA ARG A 98 -3.20 26.20 21.37
C ARG A 98 -2.46 25.95 22.68
N ARG A 99 -1.55 24.96 22.72
CA ARG A 99 -0.71 24.64 23.89
C ARG A 99 0.10 25.85 24.35
N ASN A 100 0.81 26.53 23.44
CA ASN A 100 1.59 27.75 23.76
C ASN A 100 0.75 28.95 24.23
N LYS A 101 -0.58 28.93 24.01
CA LYS A 101 -1.48 30.00 24.49
C LYS A 101 -2.07 29.71 25.87
N ILE A 102 -2.02 28.46 26.32
CA ILE A 102 -2.67 27.96 27.55
C ILE A 102 -1.63 27.66 28.64
N GLN A 103 -0.42 27.22 28.27
CA GLN A 103 0.65 26.82 29.19
C GLN A 103 1.82 27.81 29.10
N GLY A 104 2.11 28.54 30.17
CA GLY A 104 3.44 29.12 30.36
C GLY A 104 4.40 27.99 30.75
N ASP A 105 5.55 27.94 30.07
CA ASP A 105 6.77 27.20 30.40
C ASP A 105 6.56 25.88 31.18
N HIS A 106 6.04 24.86 30.49
CA HIS A 106 6.27 23.47 30.87
C HIS A 106 6.71 22.71 29.62
N GLU A 107 7.98 22.31 29.64
CA GLU A 107 8.62 21.43 28.67
C GLU A 107 8.14 20.00 28.92
N ASP A 108 7.12 19.55 28.20
CA ASP A 108 6.67 18.16 28.21
C ASP A 108 6.84 17.54 26.83
N GLU A 109 7.38 16.32 26.86
CA GLU A 109 7.93 15.52 25.76
C GLU A 109 7.12 15.60 24.46
N GLU A 110 7.82 15.94 23.37
CA GLU A 110 7.28 15.86 22.01
C GLU A 110 6.86 14.42 21.73
N GLU A 111 5.55 14.16 21.81
CA GLU A 111 4.95 12.95 21.25
C GLU A 111 5.31 12.96 19.76
N LYS A 112 6.34 12.18 19.43
CA LYS A 112 7.03 12.17 18.15
C LYS A 112 6.11 11.53 17.12
N ASN A 113 5.11 12.28 16.68
CA ASN A 113 4.13 11.83 15.71
C ASN A 113 4.87 11.35 14.45
N VAL A 114 4.80 10.04 14.23
CA VAL A 114 5.52 9.37 13.16
C VAL A 114 4.86 9.72 11.84
N LEU A 115 5.47 10.65 11.12
CA LEU A 115 4.93 11.15 9.86
C LEU A 115 4.76 10.03 8.82
N PRO A 116 3.61 9.99 8.11
CA PRO A 116 3.36 9.09 6.99
C PRO A 116 4.45 9.20 5.91
N ASN A 117 4.90 8.06 5.36
CA ASN A 117 5.88 8.05 4.26
C ASN A 117 5.20 7.80 2.89
N PRO A 118 4.93 8.86 2.10
CA PRO A 118 4.16 8.74 0.86
C PRO A 118 4.88 7.96 -0.25
N ALA A 119 6.19 8.11 -0.39
CA ALA A 119 6.96 7.41 -1.42
C ALA A 119 6.98 5.89 -1.18
N GLN A 120 7.09 5.46 0.08
CA GLN A 120 7.09 4.05 0.44
C GLN A 120 5.71 3.40 0.20
N ALA A 121 4.62 4.08 0.55
CA ALA A 121 3.27 3.59 0.30
C ALA A 121 3.00 3.46 -1.21
N ALA A 122 3.40 4.45 -2.01
CA ALA A 122 3.28 4.42 -3.46
C ALA A 122 4.08 3.29 -4.12
N ALA A 123 5.32 3.07 -3.67
CA ALA A 123 6.14 1.96 -4.17
C ALA A 123 5.54 0.60 -3.77
N ALA A 124 5.07 0.48 -2.53
CA ALA A 124 4.43 -0.75 -2.04
C ALA A 124 3.16 -1.10 -2.84
N SER A 125 2.31 -0.12 -3.13
CA SER A 125 1.08 -0.34 -3.91
C SER A 125 1.39 -0.74 -5.36
N ALA A 126 2.34 -0.07 -6.03
CA ALA A 126 2.67 -0.39 -7.43
C ALA A 126 3.35 -1.75 -7.60
N LEU A 127 4.22 -2.12 -6.66
CA LEU A 127 4.82 -3.46 -6.64
C LEU A 127 3.76 -4.52 -6.37
N ALA A 128 2.90 -4.30 -5.38
CA ALA A 128 1.83 -5.22 -5.07
C ALA A 128 0.83 -5.36 -6.22
N PHE A 129 0.49 -4.26 -6.92
CA PHE A 129 -0.30 -4.27 -8.14
C PHE A 129 0.32 -5.16 -9.21
N SER A 130 1.62 -4.99 -9.46
CA SER A 130 2.33 -5.81 -10.44
C SER A 130 2.32 -7.30 -10.05
N VAL A 131 2.48 -7.61 -8.75
CA VAL A 131 2.38 -8.98 -8.23
C VAL A 131 0.96 -9.55 -8.40
N GLY A 132 -0.08 -8.78 -8.08
CA GLY A 132 -1.48 -9.17 -8.25
C GLY A 132 -1.83 -9.48 -9.72
N ALA A 133 -1.22 -8.74 -10.66
CA ALA A 133 -1.41 -8.94 -12.09
C ALA A 133 -0.77 -10.24 -12.63
N ILE A 134 0.19 -10.84 -11.94
CA ILE A 134 0.88 -12.07 -12.39
C ILE A 134 -0.09 -13.25 -12.50
N VAL A 135 -0.98 -13.42 -11.54
CA VAL A 135 -1.92 -14.55 -11.49
C VAL A 135 -2.79 -14.63 -12.75
N PRO A 136 -3.57 -13.59 -13.11
CA PRO A 136 -4.38 -13.63 -14.32
C PRO A 136 -3.54 -13.66 -15.61
N LEU A 137 -2.35 -13.05 -15.63
CA LEU A 137 -1.43 -13.14 -16.78
C LEU A 137 -0.93 -14.56 -17.03
N LEU A 138 -0.51 -15.28 -15.98
CA LEU A 138 -0.09 -16.67 -16.08
C LEU A 138 -1.25 -17.56 -16.52
N ALA A 139 -2.43 -17.39 -15.94
CA ALA A 139 -3.63 -18.12 -16.33
C ALA A 139 -3.97 -17.90 -17.82
N ALA A 140 -3.74 -16.69 -18.34
CA ALA A 140 -3.99 -16.37 -19.74
C ALA A 140 -2.90 -16.87 -20.71
N SER A 141 -1.63 -16.94 -20.27
CA SER A 141 -0.48 -17.17 -21.15
C SER A 141 -0.41 -18.58 -21.74
N PHE A 142 -0.85 -19.59 -21.00
CA PHE A 142 -0.72 -21.00 -21.42
C PHE A 142 -1.89 -21.54 -22.27
N ILE A 143 -2.94 -20.74 -22.51
CA ILE A 143 -4.18 -21.24 -23.12
C ILE A 143 -4.50 -20.52 -24.44
N ARG A 144 -4.47 -21.28 -25.54
CA ARG A 144 -4.80 -20.79 -26.89
C ARG A 144 -6.30 -20.67 -27.16
N ASP A 145 -7.11 -21.56 -26.59
CA ASP A 145 -8.55 -21.54 -26.81
C ASP A 145 -9.22 -20.43 -25.97
N TYR A 146 -10.02 -19.59 -26.62
CA TYR A 146 -10.62 -18.43 -25.96
C TYR A 146 -11.57 -18.81 -24.82
N LYS A 147 -12.36 -19.89 -24.98
CA LYS A 147 -13.35 -20.30 -23.97
C LYS A 147 -12.64 -20.78 -22.71
N VAL A 148 -11.62 -21.62 -22.93
CA VAL A 148 -10.82 -22.21 -21.86
C VAL A 148 -9.99 -21.13 -21.17
N ARG A 149 -9.45 -20.15 -21.92
CA ARG A 149 -8.67 -19.04 -21.36
C ARG A 149 -9.50 -18.20 -20.41
N ILE A 150 -10.70 -17.77 -20.83
CA ILE A 150 -11.60 -16.99 -19.97
C ILE A 150 -12.00 -17.80 -18.73
N GLY A 151 -12.38 -19.07 -18.91
CA GLY A 151 -12.71 -19.95 -17.78
C GLY A 151 -11.56 -20.08 -16.77
N ALA A 152 -10.34 -20.27 -17.24
CA ALA A 152 -9.16 -20.37 -16.40
C ALA A 152 -8.82 -19.07 -15.67
N VAL A 153 -8.89 -17.92 -16.35
CA VAL A 153 -8.65 -16.61 -15.73
C VAL A 153 -9.68 -16.34 -14.64
N VAL A 154 -10.97 -16.57 -14.92
CA VAL A 154 -12.03 -16.41 -13.92
C VAL A 154 -11.79 -17.32 -12.72
N ALA A 155 -11.54 -18.61 -12.93
CA ALA A 155 -11.29 -19.55 -11.84
C ALA A 155 -10.07 -19.15 -11.01
N ALA A 156 -8.95 -18.79 -11.65
CA ALA A 156 -7.73 -18.38 -10.96
C ALA A 156 -7.94 -17.12 -10.13
N VAL A 157 -8.66 -16.12 -10.66
CA VAL A 157 -8.96 -14.86 -9.96
C VAL A 157 -9.92 -15.09 -8.82
N THR A 158 -10.96 -15.93 -8.99
CA THR A 158 -11.88 -16.28 -7.90
C THR A 158 -11.15 -16.97 -6.75
N ILE A 159 -10.26 -17.93 -7.04
CA ILE A 159 -9.45 -18.59 -6.00
C ILE A 159 -8.51 -17.59 -5.33
N ALA A 160 -7.84 -16.75 -6.11
CA ALA A 160 -6.92 -15.75 -5.58
C ALA A 160 -7.64 -14.75 -4.66
N LEU A 161 -8.84 -14.29 -5.04
CA LEU A 161 -9.65 -13.43 -4.19
C LEU A 161 -10.10 -14.14 -2.91
N MET A 162 -10.48 -15.41 -2.97
CA MET A 162 -10.83 -16.17 -1.75
C MET A 162 -9.67 -16.34 -0.78
N VAL A 163 -8.43 -16.32 -1.27
CA VAL A 163 -7.22 -16.41 -0.43
C VAL A 163 -6.83 -15.04 0.12
N PHE A 164 -7.13 -13.96 -0.60
CA PHE A 164 -6.75 -12.58 -0.25
C PHE A 164 -7.84 -11.77 0.48
N ALA A 165 -9.10 -12.18 0.40
CA ALA A 165 -10.26 -11.54 1.04
C ALA A 165 -10.52 -12.12 2.44
#